data_AF-A0A2C8F6W8-F1
#
_entry.id   AF-A0A2C8F6W8-F1
#
_cell.length_a   1.000
_cell.length_b   1.000
_cell.length_c   1.000
_cell.angle_alpha   90.00
_cell.angle_beta   90.00
_cell.angle_gamma   90.00
#
_symmetry.space_group_name_H-M   'P 1'
#
loop_
_entity.id
_entity.type
_entity.pdbx_description
1 polymer ?
#
loop_
_entity_poly.entity_id
_entity_poly.type
_entity_poly.pdbx_seq_one_letter_code
_entity_poly.pdbx_strand_id
1 'polypeptide(L)'
;MKHLSLTLMLIFSLVLFAGCSDNETVAPEPPETTRDSAPASIPEAQVETQSMAPLTEAEFQKFIKDIPEITRLTNPTINAEGPKDPEVLSAKIAEVTTSLGWDQQRFLYVYGQAMTVMNYEQMVLMKRQMDEQIQGLTEEEQKMVEEMMAQQPQGQLEAVKQQVDRQVSPAEQQIIRDNLTALEEALGLR
;
A
#
# COMPACT_ATOMS: atom_id res chain seq x y z
N MET A 1 -35.25 -10.03 -28.97
CA MET A 1 -35.17 -10.12 -27.50
C MET A 1 -34.67 -11.51 -27.12
N LYS A 2 -33.53 -11.60 -26.42
CA LYS A 2 -32.95 -12.78 -25.70
C LYS A 2 -31.42 -12.62 -25.71
N HIS A 3 -30.86 -12.03 -24.65
CA HIS A 3 -29.47 -12.22 -24.15
C HIS A 3 -29.27 -11.53 -22.77
N LEU A 4 -30.36 -11.12 -22.10
CA LEU A 4 -30.36 -10.39 -20.84
C LEU A 4 -30.56 -11.35 -19.66
N SER A 5 -29.64 -12.29 -19.44
CA SER A 5 -29.84 -13.37 -18.45
C SER A 5 -28.56 -14.08 -17.93
N LEU A 6 -27.35 -13.54 -18.13
CA LEU A 6 -26.11 -14.20 -17.66
C LEU A 6 -25.22 -13.34 -16.76
N THR A 7 -25.14 -12.02 -16.98
CA THR A 7 -24.18 -11.15 -16.27
C THR A 7 -24.53 -10.87 -14.80
N LEU A 8 -25.74 -11.19 -14.36
CA LEU A 8 -26.23 -10.89 -12.99
C LEU A 8 -25.84 -11.98 -11.95
N MET A 9 -25.23 -13.10 -12.37
CA MET A 9 -25.13 -14.30 -11.55
C MET A 9 -23.80 -14.49 -10.79
N LEU A 10 -22.99 -13.42 -10.67
CA LEU A 10 -21.70 -13.43 -9.97
C LEU A 10 -21.70 -12.74 -8.60
N ILE A 11 -22.81 -12.08 -8.22
CA ILE A 11 -22.90 -11.26 -6.99
C ILE A 11 -23.37 -12.08 -5.77
N PHE A 12 -23.90 -13.30 -5.97
CA PHE A 12 -24.62 -14.05 -4.92
C PHE A 12 -23.78 -15.09 -4.14
N SER A 13 -22.47 -15.20 -4.42
CA SER A 13 -21.63 -16.31 -3.92
C SER A 13 -20.92 -16.08 -2.58
N LEU A 14 -21.10 -14.91 -1.94
CA LEU A 14 -20.34 -14.51 -0.75
C LEU A 14 -21.11 -14.58 0.59
N VAL A 15 -22.30 -15.19 0.61
CA VAL A 15 -23.20 -15.25 1.78
C VAL A 15 -23.39 -16.69 2.29
N LEU A 16 -22.35 -17.54 2.23
CA LEU A 16 -22.49 -18.99 2.40
C LEU A 16 -21.49 -19.67 3.38
N PHE A 17 -20.95 -18.93 4.36
CA PHE A 17 -20.27 -19.52 5.53
C PHE A 17 -20.70 -18.85 6.84
N ALA A 18 -21.97 -19.01 7.20
CA ALA A 18 -22.50 -18.70 8.53
C ALA A 18 -23.52 -19.77 8.97
N GLY A 19 -23.21 -20.49 10.05
CA GLY A 19 -24.17 -21.25 10.86
C GLY A 19 -24.69 -22.59 10.32
N CYS A 20 -24.02 -23.69 10.66
CA CYS A 20 -24.60 -25.05 10.72
C CYS A 20 -23.94 -25.86 11.86
N SER A 21 -24.34 -25.52 13.09
CA SER A 21 -24.26 -26.39 14.28
C SER A 21 -25.67 -27.01 14.48
N ASP A 22 -25.91 -28.11 15.19
CA ASP A 22 -25.10 -28.96 16.09
C ASP A 22 -25.47 -30.44 15.92
N ASN A 23 -24.64 -31.37 16.44
CA ASN A 23 -25.15 -32.52 17.20
C ASN A 23 -24.08 -33.11 18.15
N GLU A 24 -24.21 -32.77 19.44
CA GLU A 24 -23.81 -33.47 20.68
C GLU A 24 -23.20 -34.90 20.60
N THR A 25 -22.28 -35.35 21.48
CA THR A 25 -21.56 -34.78 22.66
C THR A 25 -20.26 -35.63 22.86
N VAL A 26 -19.31 -35.43 23.81
CA VAL A 26 -19.25 -34.79 25.15
C VAL A 26 -17.92 -34.02 25.34
N ALA A 27 -17.92 -33.09 26.30
CA ALA A 27 -16.84 -32.30 26.92
C ALA A 27 -15.53 -33.04 27.35
N PRO A 28 -14.43 -32.31 27.71
CA PRO A 28 -14.31 -30.85 27.85
C PRO A 28 -13.28 -30.15 26.94
N GLU A 29 -13.29 -28.81 26.96
CA GLU A 29 -12.73 -27.90 25.95
C GLU A 29 -11.41 -27.17 26.41
N PRO A 30 -10.92 -26.06 25.79
CA PRO A 30 -9.78 -26.13 24.87
C PRO A 30 -8.62 -25.15 25.27
N PRO A 31 -7.67 -24.82 24.36
CA PRO A 31 -7.92 -23.75 23.38
C PRO A 31 -7.51 -24.09 21.94
N GLU A 32 -7.82 -23.16 21.02
CA GLU A 32 -7.96 -23.37 19.58
C GLU A 32 -6.67 -23.64 18.80
N THR A 33 -6.80 -24.48 17.75
CA THR A 33 -5.93 -24.44 16.57
C THR A 33 -6.51 -23.49 15.53
N THR A 34 -5.67 -22.64 14.94
CA THR A 34 -6.00 -21.99 13.65
C THR A 34 -4.94 -22.36 12.62
N ARG A 35 -5.39 -22.69 11.42
CA ARG A 35 -4.57 -23.35 10.39
C ARG A 35 -4.08 -22.29 9.40
N ASP A 36 -2.83 -21.87 9.56
CA ASP A 36 -2.28 -20.78 8.76
C ASP A 36 -2.18 -21.16 7.28
N SER A 37 -2.72 -20.29 6.43
CA SER A 37 -2.79 -20.38 4.96
C SER A 37 -3.18 -19.03 4.36
N ALA A 38 -2.65 -17.93 4.92
CA ALA A 38 -2.72 -16.64 4.25
C ALA A 38 -1.90 -16.69 2.93
N PRO A 39 -2.33 -16.00 1.85
CA PRO A 39 -1.43 -15.71 0.75
C PRO A 39 -0.26 -14.86 1.28
N ALA A 40 0.94 -15.07 0.76
CA ALA A 40 2.18 -14.54 1.35
C ALA A 40 2.25 -13.00 1.31
N SER A 41 1.70 -12.36 2.34
CA SER A 41 1.97 -10.97 2.67
C SER A 41 3.47 -10.84 2.99
N ILE A 42 4.13 -9.89 2.33
CA ILE A 42 5.42 -9.37 2.81
C ILE A 42 5.18 -8.92 4.26
N PRO A 43 6.05 -9.27 5.22
CA PRO A 43 5.86 -8.83 6.60
C PRO A 43 5.92 -7.31 6.65
N GLU A 44 4.75 -6.69 6.80
CA GLU A 44 4.64 -5.29 7.22
C GLU A 44 5.28 -5.19 8.60
N ALA A 45 6.55 -4.80 8.62
CA ALA A 45 7.20 -4.37 9.84
C ALA A 45 6.46 -3.13 10.33
N GLN A 46 5.49 -3.33 11.22
CA GLN A 46 4.88 -2.29 12.03
C GLN A 46 5.92 -1.76 13.02
N VAL A 47 6.92 -1.06 12.48
CA VAL A 47 7.84 -0.21 13.23
C VAL A 47 6.98 0.73 14.07
N GLU A 48 7.26 0.81 15.38
CA GLU A 48 6.57 1.76 16.26
C GLU A 48 7.00 3.19 15.93
N THR A 49 6.44 3.75 14.85
CA THR A 49 6.79 5.06 14.28
C THR A 49 6.63 6.21 15.28
N GLN A 50 5.83 6.03 16.34
CA GLN A 50 5.61 6.99 17.41
C GLN A 50 6.81 7.15 18.37
N SER A 51 7.84 6.30 18.27
CA SER A 51 9.02 6.32 19.15
C SER A 51 10.24 7.06 18.58
N MET A 52 10.26 7.36 17.28
CA MET A 52 11.42 7.96 16.61
C MET A 52 11.33 9.49 16.53
N ALA A 53 12.47 10.16 16.40
CA ALA A 53 12.51 11.59 16.10
C ALA A 53 11.86 11.88 14.73
N PRO A 54 11.20 13.03 14.51
CA PRO A 54 10.64 13.38 13.21
C PRO A 54 11.69 13.35 12.09
N LEU A 55 11.27 13.01 10.86
CA LEU A 55 12.07 13.17 9.64
C LEU A 55 12.44 14.65 9.44
N THR A 56 13.67 14.90 8.97
CA THR A 56 14.16 16.24 8.61
C THR A 56 14.45 16.36 7.12
N GLU A 57 14.37 17.57 6.57
CA GLU A 57 14.66 17.84 5.15
C GLU A 57 16.04 17.30 4.72
N ALA A 58 17.10 17.60 5.48
CA ALA A 58 18.46 17.15 5.16
C ALA A 58 18.62 15.62 5.18
N GLU A 59 17.83 14.93 6.03
CA GLU A 59 17.77 13.48 6.08
C GLU A 59 16.95 12.91 4.91
N PHE A 60 15.87 13.57 4.50
CA PHE A 60 15.10 13.17 3.33
C PHE A 60 15.90 13.34 2.02
N GLN A 61 16.68 14.41 1.90
CA GLN A 61 17.64 14.60 0.80
C GLN A 61 18.72 13.51 0.79
N LYS A 62 19.21 13.07 1.96
CA LYS A 62 20.10 11.90 2.06
C LYS A 62 19.38 10.64 1.58
N PHE A 63 18.14 10.43 1.98
CA PHE A 63 17.35 9.25 1.59
C PHE A 63 17.11 9.20 0.08
N ILE A 64 16.68 10.29 -0.55
CA ILE A 64 16.48 10.40 -2.01
C ILE A 64 17.78 10.11 -2.77
N LYS A 65 18.93 10.59 -2.27
CA LYS A 65 20.24 10.32 -2.87
C LYS A 65 20.65 8.85 -2.76
N ASP A 66 20.34 8.20 -1.64
CA ASP A 66 20.86 6.88 -1.27
C ASP A 66 19.95 5.72 -1.70
N ILE A 67 18.63 5.94 -1.79
CA ILE A 67 17.63 4.91 -2.16
C ILE A 67 17.89 4.22 -3.53
N PRO A 68 18.46 4.86 -4.58
CA PRO A 68 18.69 4.18 -5.87
C PRO A 68 19.62 2.97 -5.76
N GLU A 69 20.57 2.95 -4.83
CA GLU A 69 21.46 1.80 -4.61
C GLU A 69 20.74 0.58 -4.03
N ILE A 70 19.64 0.81 -3.30
CA ILE A 70 18.76 -0.23 -2.75
C ILE A 70 17.70 -0.64 -3.78
N THR A 71 17.16 0.31 -4.55
CA THR A 71 16.29 0.05 -5.72
C THR A 71 16.97 -0.87 -6.74
N ARG A 72 18.29 -0.75 -6.94
CA ARG A 72 19.10 -1.67 -7.79
C ARG A 72 19.17 -3.11 -7.28
N LEU A 73 18.88 -3.38 -6.00
CA LEU A 73 18.83 -4.74 -5.47
C LEU A 73 17.46 -5.39 -5.70
N THR A 74 16.39 -4.61 -5.66
CA THR A 74 14.99 -5.08 -5.68
C THR A 74 14.34 -5.03 -7.05
N ASN A 75 14.76 -4.14 -7.95
CA ASN A 75 14.15 -3.95 -9.26
C ASN A 75 14.69 -4.96 -10.30
N PRO A 76 13.89 -5.96 -10.75
CA PRO A 76 14.35 -7.01 -11.66
C PRO A 76 14.66 -6.51 -13.07
N THR A 77 14.14 -5.34 -13.46
CA THR A 77 14.43 -4.69 -14.74
C THR A 77 15.83 -4.07 -14.76
N ILE A 78 16.32 -3.65 -13.59
CA ILE A 78 17.66 -3.06 -13.42
C ILE A 78 18.69 -4.15 -13.11
N ASN A 79 18.30 -5.22 -12.40
CA ASN A 79 19.21 -6.27 -11.94
C ASN A 79 18.62 -7.69 -12.08
N ALA A 80 18.62 -8.22 -13.30
CA ALA A 80 18.11 -9.57 -13.61
C ALA A 80 18.92 -10.72 -12.94
N GLU A 81 20.14 -10.42 -12.49
CA GLU A 81 21.04 -11.32 -11.74
C GLU A 81 21.00 -11.08 -10.22
N GLY A 82 20.07 -10.24 -9.73
CA GLY A 82 19.89 -9.95 -8.31
C GLY A 82 19.47 -11.17 -7.48
N PRO A 83 19.56 -11.09 -6.13
CA PRO A 83 19.15 -12.17 -5.26
C PRO A 83 17.65 -12.45 -5.41
N LYS A 84 17.31 -13.68 -5.79
CA LYS A 84 15.92 -14.15 -5.95
C LYS A 84 15.39 -14.83 -4.67
N ASP A 85 16.29 -15.08 -3.73
CA ASP A 85 15.97 -15.55 -2.39
C ASP A 85 15.66 -14.35 -1.45
N PRO A 86 14.51 -14.34 -0.74
CA PRO A 86 14.12 -13.22 0.10
C PRO A 86 15.04 -12.96 1.30
N GLU A 87 15.65 -13.99 1.89
CA GLU A 87 16.55 -13.82 3.04
C GLU A 87 17.87 -13.20 2.59
N VAL A 88 18.42 -13.67 1.47
CA VAL A 88 19.64 -13.11 0.85
C VAL A 88 19.39 -11.68 0.35
N LEU A 89 18.19 -11.39 -0.20
CA LEU A 89 17.82 -10.03 -0.61
C LEU A 89 17.73 -9.09 0.60
N SER A 90 17.05 -9.50 1.67
CA SER A 90 16.95 -8.75 2.93
C SER A 90 18.32 -8.46 3.54
N ALA A 91 19.21 -9.46 3.58
CA ALA A 91 20.58 -9.32 4.06
C ALA A 91 21.37 -8.29 3.24
N LYS A 92 21.28 -8.30 1.89
CA LYS A 92 21.96 -7.30 1.05
C LYS A 92 21.38 -5.90 1.20
N ILE A 93 20.07 -5.75 1.40
CA ILE A 93 19.45 -4.45 1.68
C ILE A 93 20.01 -3.89 3.00
N ALA A 94 20.10 -4.71 4.05
CA ALA A 94 20.68 -4.32 5.33
C ALA A 94 22.19 -3.96 5.21
N GLU A 95 22.96 -4.74 4.44
CA GLU A 95 24.38 -4.48 4.15
C GLU A 95 24.57 -3.12 3.45
N VAL A 96 23.85 -2.87 2.34
CA VAL A 96 23.94 -1.60 1.60
C VAL A 96 23.49 -0.42 2.46
N THR A 97 22.35 -0.54 3.16
CA THR A 97 21.85 0.47 4.11
C THR A 97 22.91 0.86 5.13
N THR A 98 23.55 -0.14 5.75
CA THR A 98 24.63 0.06 6.75
C THR A 98 25.86 0.71 6.12
N SER A 99 26.26 0.28 4.91
CA SER A 99 27.42 0.86 4.20
C SER A 99 27.25 2.32 3.81
N LEU A 100 26.00 2.75 3.58
CA LEU A 100 25.60 4.13 3.30
C LEU A 100 25.48 4.98 4.59
N GLY A 101 25.85 4.41 5.75
CA GLY A 101 25.88 5.09 7.04
C GLY A 101 24.50 5.32 7.65
N TRP A 102 23.50 4.52 7.29
CA TRP A 102 22.19 4.53 7.94
C TRP A 102 22.14 3.55 9.11
N ASP A 103 21.43 3.94 10.16
CA ASP A 103 20.79 2.95 11.03
C ASP A 103 19.62 2.28 10.28
N GLN A 104 19.47 0.97 10.42
CA GLN A 104 18.47 0.20 9.66
C GLN A 104 17.03 0.54 10.06
N GLN A 105 16.76 0.75 11.36
CA GLN A 105 15.42 1.14 11.82
C GLN A 105 15.07 2.54 11.32
N ARG A 106 16.04 3.46 11.36
CA ARG A 106 15.87 4.82 10.84
C ARG A 106 15.62 4.83 9.33
N PHE A 107 16.38 4.07 8.55
CA PHE A 107 16.14 3.96 7.11
C PHE A 107 14.75 3.40 6.80
N LEU A 108 14.34 2.31 7.47
CA LEU A 108 13.01 1.72 7.29
C LEU A 108 11.89 2.67 7.70
N TYR A 109 12.09 3.48 8.74
CA TYR A 109 11.17 4.56 9.10
C TYR A 109 11.05 5.60 7.98
N VAL A 110 12.15 6.17 7.49
CA VAL A 110 12.11 7.19 6.42
C VAL A 110 11.48 6.62 5.14
N TYR A 111 11.83 5.38 4.78
CA TYR A 111 11.20 4.65 3.68
C TYR A 111 9.68 4.50 3.88
N GLY A 112 9.24 4.06 5.06
CA GLY A 112 7.83 3.89 5.40
C GLY A 112 7.04 5.20 5.30
N GLN A 113 7.55 6.28 5.88
CA GLN A 113 6.92 7.61 5.78
C GLN A 113 6.80 8.06 4.31
N ALA A 114 7.87 7.89 3.53
CA ALA A 114 7.91 8.23 2.11
C ALA A 114 6.87 7.46 1.29
N MET A 115 6.79 6.13 1.46
CA MET A 115 5.83 5.29 0.74
C MET A 115 4.38 5.59 1.13
N THR A 116 4.09 5.80 2.42
CA THR A 116 2.73 6.13 2.88
C THR A 116 2.20 7.42 2.25
N VAL A 117 3.03 8.47 2.14
CA VAL A 117 2.63 9.72 1.46
C VAL A 117 2.55 9.53 -0.04
N MET A 118 3.56 8.93 -0.68
CA MET A 118 3.58 8.73 -2.14
C MET A 118 2.38 7.93 -2.63
N ASN A 119 2.01 6.85 -1.94
CA ASN A 119 0.85 6.01 -2.29
C ASN A 119 -0.47 6.82 -2.19
N TYR A 120 -0.59 7.70 -1.20
CA TYR A 120 -1.75 8.57 -1.07
C TYR A 120 -1.82 9.63 -2.18
N GLU A 121 -0.71 10.29 -2.52
CA GLU A 121 -0.70 11.26 -3.63
C GLU A 121 -0.99 10.59 -4.99
N GLN A 122 -0.56 9.34 -5.20
CA GLN A 122 -0.96 8.54 -6.36
C GLN A 122 -2.47 8.24 -6.37
N MET A 123 -3.09 7.92 -5.23
CA MET A 123 -4.55 7.76 -5.14
C MET A 123 -5.31 9.07 -5.42
N VAL A 124 -4.79 10.20 -4.94
CA VAL A 124 -5.36 11.54 -5.23
C VAL A 124 -5.26 11.86 -6.72
N LEU A 125 -4.11 11.60 -7.35
CA LEU A 125 -3.90 11.78 -8.79
C LEU A 125 -4.85 10.91 -9.61
N MET A 126 -4.98 9.62 -9.27
CA MET A 126 -5.89 8.68 -9.93
C MET A 126 -7.35 9.13 -9.82
N LYS A 127 -7.79 9.60 -8.64
CA LYS A 127 -9.15 10.15 -8.49
C LYS A 127 -9.32 11.37 -9.37
N ARG A 128 -8.36 12.30 -9.40
CA ARG A 128 -8.47 13.52 -10.23
C ARG A 128 -8.58 13.17 -11.72
N GLN A 129 -7.79 12.22 -12.22
CA GLN A 129 -7.87 11.76 -13.61
C GLN A 129 -9.22 11.11 -13.93
N MET A 130 -9.81 10.37 -13.00
CA MET A 130 -11.16 9.82 -13.13
C MET A 130 -12.23 10.93 -13.14
N ASP A 131 -12.12 11.92 -12.25
CA ASP A 131 -13.03 13.08 -12.20
C ASP A 131 -12.97 13.91 -13.51
N GLU A 132 -11.75 14.10 -14.05
CA GLU A 132 -11.49 14.75 -15.34
C GLU A 132 -12.09 13.96 -16.51
N GLN A 133 -12.01 12.62 -16.49
CA GLN A 133 -12.65 11.76 -17.51
C GLN A 133 -14.18 11.82 -17.45
N ILE A 134 -14.77 11.80 -16.25
CA ILE A 134 -16.23 11.89 -16.07
C ILE A 134 -16.78 13.21 -16.62
N GLN A 135 -16.09 14.33 -16.40
CA GLN A 135 -16.47 15.63 -16.96
C GLN A 135 -16.48 15.67 -18.51
N GLY A 136 -15.78 14.75 -19.17
CA GLY A 136 -15.79 14.60 -20.62
C GLY A 136 -16.92 13.74 -21.20
N LEU A 137 -17.71 13.07 -20.35
CA LEU A 137 -18.84 12.22 -20.75
C LEU A 137 -20.13 13.04 -20.96
N THR A 138 -21.11 12.46 -21.66
CA THR A 138 -22.47 13.06 -21.76
C THR A 138 -23.25 12.92 -20.45
N GLU A 139 -24.30 13.73 -20.23
CA GLU A 139 -25.12 13.70 -19.00
C GLU A 139 -25.69 12.31 -18.65
N GLU A 140 -26.06 11.51 -19.67
CA GLU A 140 -26.60 10.16 -19.50
C GLU A 140 -25.52 9.14 -19.10
N GLU A 141 -24.30 9.30 -19.63
CA GLU A 141 -23.12 8.51 -19.26
C GLU A 141 -22.58 8.90 -17.88
N GLN A 142 -22.51 10.20 -17.57
CA GLN A 142 -22.15 10.73 -16.25
C GLN A 142 -23.05 10.13 -15.18
N LYS A 143 -24.37 10.15 -15.39
CA LYS A 143 -25.34 9.56 -14.45
C LYS A 143 -25.17 8.05 -14.28
N MET A 144 -24.86 7.32 -15.36
CA MET A 144 -24.53 5.88 -15.24
C MET A 144 -23.26 5.65 -14.41
N VAL A 145 -22.22 6.48 -14.57
CA VAL A 145 -21.00 6.38 -13.76
C VAL A 145 -21.25 6.79 -12.30
N GLU A 146 -22.05 7.82 -12.04
CA GLU A 146 -22.47 8.18 -10.68
C GLU A 146 -23.27 7.06 -10.00
N GLU A 147 -24.23 6.43 -10.67
CA GLU A 147 -25.01 5.29 -10.14
C GLU A 147 -24.15 4.04 -9.90
N MET A 148 -23.06 3.87 -10.65
CA MET A 148 -22.06 2.83 -10.43
C MET A 148 -21.12 3.18 -9.26
N MET A 149 -20.64 4.42 -9.18
CA MET A 149 -19.75 4.89 -8.11
C MET A 149 -20.45 5.04 -6.77
N ALA A 150 -21.76 5.30 -6.74
CA ALA A 150 -22.56 5.32 -5.52
C ALA A 150 -22.65 3.95 -4.81
N GLN A 151 -22.26 2.86 -5.51
CA GLN A 151 -22.14 1.52 -4.92
C GLN A 151 -20.74 1.24 -4.34
N GLN A 152 -19.75 2.11 -4.60
CA GLN A 152 -18.47 2.10 -3.89
C GLN A 152 -18.57 2.93 -2.60
N PRO A 153 -17.77 2.61 -1.56
CA PRO A 153 -17.78 3.37 -0.30
C PRO A 153 -17.24 4.79 -0.49
N GLN A 154 -18.17 5.75 -0.68
CA GLN A 154 -17.91 7.18 -0.68
C GLN A 154 -17.28 7.59 0.67
N GLY A 155 -15.95 7.71 0.67
CA GLY A 155 -15.15 7.91 1.88
C GLY A 155 -13.84 7.13 1.92
N GLN A 156 -13.59 6.16 1.01
CA GLN A 156 -12.34 5.39 1.03
C GLN A 156 -11.07 6.26 0.97
N LEU A 157 -11.01 7.27 0.09
CA LEU A 157 -9.86 8.18 0.01
C LEU A 157 -9.70 9.04 1.27
N GLU A 158 -10.79 9.45 1.91
CA GLU A 158 -10.78 10.22 3.15
C GLU A 158 -10.34 9.35 4.35
N ALA A 159 -10.77 8.09 4.40
CA ALA A 159 -10.29 7.12 5.39
C ALA A 159 -8.79 6.84 5.24
N VAL A 160 -8.28 6.74 4.00
CA VAL A 160 -6.84 6.66 3.72
C VAL A 160 -6.13 7.95 4.13
N LYS A 161 -6.68 9.14 3.82
CA LYS A 161 -6.11 10.42 4.29
C LYS A 161 -5.99 10.44 5.81
N GLN A 162 -7.05 10.07 6.53
CA GLN A 162 -7.05 9.99 7.99
C GLN A 162 -6.11 8.91 8.53
N GLN A 163 -5.75 7.90 7.75
CA GLN A 163 -4.67 6.95 8.09
C GLN A 163 -3.29 7.58 7.90
N VAL A 164 -3.03 8.27 6.78
CA VAL A 164 -1.78 9.02 6.52
C VAL A 164 -1.56 10.07 7.61
N ASP A 165 -2.57 10.88 7.95
CA ASP A 165 -2.51 11.91 9.00
C ASP A 165 -2.27 11.33 10.42
N ARG A 166 -2.46 10.02 10.62
CA ARG A 166 -2.15 9.31 11.88
C ARG A 166 -0.79 8.60 11.87
N GLN A 167 -0.18 8.39 10.70
CA GLN A 167 1.11 7.70 10.54
C GLN A 167 2.28 8.66 10.27
N VAL A 168 2.00 9.75 9.53
CA VAL A 168 2.95 10.73 9.03
C VAL A 168 2.55 12.12 9.53
N SER A 169 3.41 12.82 10.28
CA SER A 169 3.03 14.14 10.77
C SER A 169 2.95 15.17 9.62
N PRO A 170 2.12 16.22 9.72
CA PRO A 170 1.93 17.18 8.62
C PRO A 170 3.21 17.85 8.12
N ALA A 171 4.22 18.02 8.98
CA ALA A 171 5.53 18.58 8.60
C ALA A 171 6.34 17.59 7.73
N GLU A 172 6.27 16.30 8.04
CA GLU A 172 6.96 15.25 7.29
C GLU A 172 6.25 14.96 5.98
N GLN A 173 4.91 14.99 5.97
CA GLN A 173 4.14 14.95 4.73
C GLN A 173 4.52 16.11 3.79
N GLN A 174 4.81 17.31 4.33
CA GLN A 174 5.24 18.46 3.54
C GLN A 174 6.64 18.24 2.94
N ILE A 175 7.61 17.81 3.75
CA ILE A 175 8.97 17.43 3.30
C ILE A 175 8.92 16.42 2.15
N ILE A 176 8.04 15.41 2.24
CA ILE A 176 7.89 14.39 1.21
C ILE A 176 7.19 14.93 -0.05
N ARG A 177 6.15 15.76 0.10
CA ARG A 177 5.42 16.39 -1.03
C ARG A 177 6.30 17.34 -1.84
N ASP A 178 7.05 18.21 -1.17
CA ASP A 178 7.92 19.20 -1.83
C ASP A 178 9.05 18.54 -2.64
N ASN A 179 9.36 17.28 -2.33
CA ASN A 179 10.39 16.48 -2.99
C ASN A 179 9.84 15.27 -3.80
N LEU A 180 8.51 15.20 -4.01
CA LEU A 180 7.85 13.99 -4.53
C LEU A 180 8.41 13.51 -5.88
N THR A 181 8.68 14.41 -6.82
CA THR A 181 9.26 14.03 -8.12
C THR A 181 10.71 13.53 -8.02
N ALA A 182 11.52 14.07 -7.09
CA ALA A 182 12.86 13.55 -6.85
C ALA A 182 12.82 12.15 -6.20
N LEU A 183 11.80 11.87 -5.37
CA LEU A 183 11.51 10.53 -4.87
C LEU A 183 11.08 9.56 -5.99
N GLU A 184 10.16 9.97 -6.87
CA GLU A 184 9.73 9.19 -8.05
C GLU A 184 10.92 8.77 -8.93
N GLU A 185 11.80 9.73 -9.25
CA GLU A 185 13.01 9.52 -10.06
C GLU A 185 14.02 8.60 -9.35
N ALA A 186 14.25 8.78 -8.04
CA ALA A 186 15.16 7.95 -7.25
C ALA A 186 14.69 6.49 -7.06
N LEU A 187 13.38 6.25 -7.16
CA LEU A 187 12.77 4.92 -7.17
C LEU A 187 12.69 4.31 -8.57
N GLY A 188 13.01 5.07 -9.63
CA GLY A 188 12.89 4.62 -11.02
C GLY A 188 11.44 4.45 -11.47
N LEU A 189 10.51 5.24 -10.91
CA LEU A 189 9.09 5.27 -11.29
C LEU A 189 8.79 6.25 -12.44
N ARG A 190 9.81 7.00 -12.88
CA ARG A 190 9.72 8.12 -13.81
C ARG A 190 11.00 8.28 -14.64
#